data_AF-A0A958C0W4-F1
#
_entry.id   AF-A0A958C0W4-F1
#
_cell.length_a   1.000
_cell.length_b   1.000
_cell.length_c   1.000
_cell.angle_alpha   90.00
_cell.angle_beta   90.00
_cell.angle_gamma   90.00
#
_symmetry.space_group_name_H-M   'P 1'
#
loop_
_entity.id
_entity.type
_entity.pdbx_description
1 polymer ?
#
loop_
_entity_poly.entity_id
_entity_poly.type
_entity_poly.pdbx_seq_one_letter_code
_entity_poly.pdbx_strand_id
1 'polypeptide(L)' 'MDLMLSAEEQSMLNGDAGPGVQRAMEIVATLGRIYGAPDLVPV' A
#
# COMPACT_ATOMS: atom_id res chain seq x y z
N MET A 1 2.34 12.76 -8.11
CA MET A 1 1.86 11.52 -8.75
C MET A 1 1.12 10.76 -7.67
N ASP A 2 -0.07 10.26 -7.97
CA ASP A 2 -0.77 9.39 -7.02
C ASP A 2 -0.16 7.99 -7.08
N LEU A 3 0.05 7.37 -5.91
CA LEU A 3 0.57 6.02 -5.78
C LEU A 3 -0.46 5.02 -6.35
N MET A 4 -0.08 4.25 -7.35
CA MET A 4 -0.90 3.19 -7.92
C MET A 4 -0.72 1.89 -7.14
N LEU A 5 -1.83 1.33 -6.68
CA LEU A 5 -1.88 0.02 -6.04
C LEU A 5 -2.56 -0.97 -6.97
N SER A 6 -2.05 -2.19 -7.00
CA SER A 6 -2.74 -3.35 -7.56
C SER A 6 -4.02 -3.66 -6.78
N ALA A 7 -4.89 -4.51 -7.36
CA ALA A 7 -6.11 -4.94 -6.68
C ALA A 7 -5.82 -5.67 -5.36
N GLU A 8 -4.74 -6.44 -5.30
CA GLU A 8 -4.31 -7.16 -4.10
C GLU A 8 -3.82 -6.20 -3.01
N GLU A 9 -2.96 -5.24 -3.37
CA GLU A 9 -2.46 -4.23 -2.42
C GLU A 9 -3.58 -3.32 -1.92
N GLN A 10 -4.55 -2.98 -2.77
CA GLN A 10 -5.73 -2.22 -2.37
C GLN A 10 -6.60 -3.03 -1.40
N SER A 11 -6.75 -4.34 -1.62
CA SER A 11 -7.46 -5.25 -0.71
C SER A 11 -6.75 -5.36 0.65
N MET A 12 -5.41 -5.44 0.65
CA MET A 12 -4.60 -5.39 1.87
C MET A 12 -4.80 -4.07 2.64
N LEU A 13 -4.82 -2.94 1.94
CA LEU A 13 -5.06 -1.62 2.54
C LEU A 13 -6.50 -1.47 3.09
N ASN A 14 -7.47 -2.13 2.46
CA ASN A 14 -8.86 -2.17 2.93
C ASN A 14 -9.04 -3.06 4.18
N GLY A 15 -8.05 -3.90 4.50
CA GLY A 15 -8.05 -4.76 5.68
C GLY A 15 -8.54 -6.18 5.45
N ASP A 16 -8.72 -6.60 4.20
CA ASP A 16 -9.19 -7.96 3.86
C ASP A 16 -8.20 -9.05 4.29
N ALA A 17 -6.92 -8.69 4.42
CA ALA A 17 -5.84 -9.55 4.92
C ALA A 17 -5.63 -9.47 6.45
N GLY A 18 -6.53 -8.79 7.17
CA GLY A 18 -6.51 -8.63 8.63
C GLY A 18 -5.76 -7.37 9.12
N PRO A 19 -5.91 -7.05 10.42
CA PRO A 19 -5.51 -5.75 10.98
C PRO A 19 -4.00 -5.50 10.96
N GLY A 20 -3.19 -6.55 11.09
CA GLY A 20 -1.73 -6.44 11.02
C GLY A 20 -1.24 -6.03 9.62
N VAL A 21 -1.80 -6.66 8.59
CA VAL A 21 -1.47 -6.36 7.19
C VAL A 21 -1.96 -4.97 6.81
N GLN A 22 -3.19 -4.61 7.20
CA GLN A 22 -3.72 -3.26 6.98
C GLN A 22 -2.77 -2.18 7.52
N ARG A 23 -2.32 -2.35 8.77
CA ARG A 23 -1.44 -1.37 9.41
C ARG A 23 -0.08 -1.27 8.72
N ALA A 24 0.47 -2.39 8.28
CA ALA A 24 1.69 -2.40 7.48
C ALA A 24 1.47 -1.67 6.14
N MET A 25 0.34 -1.91 5.48
CA MET A 25 0.01 -1.32 4.18
C MET A 25 -0.21 0.19 4.26
N GLU A 26 -0.81 0.69 5.34
CA GLU A 26 -0.92 2.13 5.61
C GLU A 26 0.47 2.80 5.67
N ILE A 27 1.43 2.18 6.35
CA ILE A 27 2.80 2.69 6.49
C ILE A 27 3.47 2.73 5.11
N VAL A 28 3.44 1.62 4.38
CA VAL A 28 4.07 1.49 3.05
C VAL A 28 3.46 2.49 2.06
N ALA A 29 2.13 2.56 1.97
CA ALA A 29 1.45 3.49 1.08
C ALA A 29 1.73 4.96 1.43
N THR A 30 1.84 5.28 2.71
CA THR A 30 2.21 6.62 3.17
C THR A 30 3.63 6.98 2.74
N LEU A 31 4.60 6.07 2.90
CA LEU A 31 5.96 6.27 2.44
C LEU A 31 6.01 6.47 0.91
N GLY A 32 5.27 5.66 0.15
CA GLY A 32 5.17 5.80 -1.30
C GLY A 32 4.69 7.20 -1.71
N ARG A 33 3.65 7.73 -1.07
CA ARG A 33 3.17 9.09 -1.32
C ARG A 33 4.17 10.17 -0.94
N ILE A 34 4.84 10.04 0.20
CA ILE A 34 5.85 11.02 0.69
C ILE A 34 7.03 11.12 -0.29
N TYR A 35 7.49 9.98 -0.82
CA TYR A 35 8.63 9.93 -1.72
C TYR A 35 8.25 10.05 -3.20
N GLY A 36 6.95 10.19 -3.52
CA GLY A 36 6.47 10.30 -4.89
C GLY A 36 6.66 9.03 -5.71
N ALA A 37 6.62 7.87 -5.08
CA ALA A 37 6.69 6.58 -5.75
C ALA A 37 5.44 6.37 -6.65
N PRO A 38 5.60 5.90 -7.89
CA PRO A 38 4.48 5.64 -8.79
C PRO A 38 3.73 4.35 -8.41
N ASP A 39 4.43 3.35 -7.89
CA ASP A 39 3.92 2.02 -7.51
C ASP A 39 4.77 1.41 -6.37
N LEU A 40 4.39 0.21 -5.92
CA LEU A 40 5.16 -0.60 -4.98
C LEU A 40 5.98 -1.67 -5.72
N VAL A 41 7.16 -1.99 -5.18
CA VAL A 41 8.05 -2.99 -5.77
C VAL A 41 7.74 -4.38 -5.19
N PRO A 42 7.48 -5.39 -6.04
CA PRO A 42 7.31 -6.77 -5.57
C PRO A 42 8.64 -7.32 -5.02
N VAL A 43 8.57 -8.09 -3.93
CA VAL A 43 9.72 -8.72 -3.26
C VAL A 43 9.57 -10.23 -3.17
#